data_AF-F3KEV4-F1
#
_entry.id   AF-F3KEV4-F1
#
_cell.length_a   1.000
_cell.length_b   1.000
_cell.length_c   1.000
_cell.angle_alpha   90.00
_cell.angle_beta   90.00
_cell.angle_gamma   90.00
#
_symmetry.space_group_name_H-M   'P 1'
#
loop_
_entity.id
_entity.type
_entity.pdbx_description
1 polymer ?
#
loop_
_entity_poly.entity_id
_entity_poly.type
_entity_poly.pdbx_seq_one_letter_code
_entity_poly.pdbx_strand_id
1 'polypeptide(L)'
;MSQNDFFQSGRYQSISLAGGELLLIKEAFPSAESAELFNQLRKHIAWSQDEIYVAGRRVLIPRLQAWYGDAAYRYSGLTMKPLAWTPLLRRIKQSVDAFSNCQFNSVLLNLYRDGNDSMGWHSDDEPELGCNPVIASLRFGG
;
A
#
# COMPACT_ATOMS: atom_id res chain seq x y z
N MET A 1 10.23 -4.77 -37.64
CA MET A 1 10.39 -4.91 -36.18
C MET A 1 9.00 -4.76 -35.58
N SER A 2 8.41 -5.86 -35.08
CA SER A 2 7.00 -5.86 -34.63
C SER A 2 6.91 -5.48 -33.14
N GLN A 3 5.87 -4.73 -32.80
CA GLN A 3 5.66 -4.03 -31.53
C GLN A 3 5.03 -4.93 -30.43
N ASN A 4 5.38 -6.22 -30.38
CA ASN A 4 4.68 -7.20 -29.53
C ASN A 4 5.55 -7.99 -28.53
N ASP A 5 6.85 -7.71 -28.42
CA ASP A 5 7.74 -8.47 -27.51
C ASP A 5 7.81 -7.93 -26.06
N PHE A 6 6.99 -6.94 -25.69
CA PHE A 6 7.07 -6.31 -24.36
C PHE A 6 6.24 -6.99 -23.25
N PHE A 7 5.43 -7.99 -23.58
CA PHE A 7 4.72 -8.79 -22.58
C PHE A 7 5.46 -10.11 -22.35
N GLN A 8 6.40 -10.10 -21.40
CA GLN A 8 6.79 -11.36 -20.75
C GLN A 8 5.52 -11.95 -20.11
N SER A 9 4.99 -13.01 -20.71
CA SER A 9 3.60 -13.49 -20.57
C SER A 9 3.17 -14.00 -19.19
N GLY A 10 4.00 -13.85 -18.15
CA GLY A 10 3.67 -14.21 -16.76
C GLY A 10 3.76 -13.08 -15.74
N ARG A 11 4.34 -11.92 -16.10
CA ARG A 11 4.64 -10.84 -15.15
C ARG A 11 3.44 -9.94 -14.88
N TYR A 12 2.70 -9.59 -15.93
CA TYR A 12 1.52 -8.72 -15.85
C TYR A 12 0.27 -9.55 -16.12
N GLN A 13 -0.75 -9.38 -15.27
CA GLN A 13 -2.03 -10.06 -15.42
C GLN A 13 -3.17 -9.08 -15.14
N SER A 14 -3.96 -8.78 -16.17
CA SER A 14 -5.18 -7.98 -16.03
C SER A 14 -6.35 -8.88 -15.67
N ILE A 15 -7.12 -8.47 -14.66
CA ILE A 15 -8.30 -9.18 -14.14
C ILE A 15 -9.44 -8.18 -14.13
N SER A 16 -10.50 -8.47 -14.90
CA SER A 16 -11.73 -7.67 -14.88
C SER A 16 -12.56 -8.03 -13.64
N LEU A 17 -13.03 -7.01 -12.93
CA LEU A 17 -13.88 -7.15 -11.76
C LEU A 17 -15.23 -6.46 -12.02
N ALA A 18 -16.27 -6.91 -11.31
CA ALA A 18 -17.54 -6.19 -11.34
C ALA A 18 -17.36 -4.82 -10.66
N GLY A 19 -17.37 -3.74 -11.46
CA GLY A 19 -17.19 -2.37 -10.96
C GLY A 19 -15.74 -1.91 -10.83
N GLY A 20 -14.76 -2.62 -11.41
CA GLY A 20 -13.37 -2.20 -11.38
C GLY A 20 -12.43 -3.06 -12.20
N GLU A 21 -11.15 -2.72 -12.17
CA GLU A 21 -10.08 -3.44 -12.86
C GLU A 21 -8.92 -3.71 -11.90
N LEU A 22 -8.30 -4.87 -12.02
CA LEU A 22 -7.13 -5.24 -11.24
C LEU A 22 -5.97 -5.57 -12.19
N LEU A 23 -4.84 -4.89 -12.01
CA LEU A 23 -3.58 -5.23 -12.65
C LEU A 23 -2.65 -5.88 -11.61
N LEU A 24 -2.39 -7.18 -11.77
CA LEU A 24 -1.42 -7.90 -10.96
C LEU A 24 -0.04 -7.84 -11.65
N ILE A 25 0.96 -7.32 -10.94
CA ILE A 25 2.36 -7.31 -11.36
C ILE A 25 3.15 -8.23 -10.43
N LYS A 26 3.52 -9.41 -10.93
CA LYS A 26 4.40 -10.33 -10.20
C LYS A 26 5.84 -9.80 -10.27
N GLU A 27 6.58 -9.98 -9.17
CA GLU A 27 8.00 -9.61 -9.11
C GLU A 27 8.22 -8.16 -9.58
N ALA A 28 7.41 -7.23 -9.06
CA ALA A 28 7.51 -5.80 -9.38
C ALA A 28 8.93 -5.27 -9.12
N PHE A 29 9.58 -5.80 -8.07
CA PHE A 29 10.98 -5.56 -7.72
C PHE A 29 11.76 -6.89 -7.74
N PRO A 30 13.05 -6.88 -8.14
CA PRO A 30 13.93 -8.04 -7.96
C PRO A 30 13.97 -8.53 -6.52
N SER A 31 14.19 -9.83 -6.30
CA SER A 31 14.18 -10.44 -4.96
C SER A 31 15.17 -9.77 -3.99
N ALA A 32 16.41 -9.51 -4.44
CA ALA A 32 17.42 -8.84 -3.63
C ALA A 32 17.02 -7.40 -3.25
N GLU A 33 16.44 -6.65 -4.19
CA GLU A 33 15.92 -5.31 -3.92
C GLU A 33 14.72 -5.35 -2.97
N SER A 34 13.82 -6.32 -3.14
CA SER A 34 12.65 -6.51 -2.28
C SER A 34 13.06 -6.78 -0.82
N ALA A 35 14.08 -7.64 -0.61
CA ALA A 35 14.60 -7.93 0.73
C ALA A 35 15.25 -6.69 1.37
N GLU A 36 16.00 -5.91 0.60
CA GLU A 36 16.62 -4.67 1.07
C GLU A 36 15.56 -3.61 1.42
N LEU A 37 14.58 -3.39 0.54
CA LEU A 37 13.47 -2.48 0.79
C LEU A 37 12.69 -2.90 2.04
N PHE A 38 12.40 -4.19 2.21
CA PHE A 38 11.75 -4.70 3.42
C PHE A 38 12.53 -4.34 4.69
N ASN A 39 13.84 -4.60 4.71
CA ASN A 39 14.69 -4.31 5.85
C ASN A 39 14.74 -2.81 6.17
N GLN A 40 14.87 -1.97 5.15
CA GLN A 40 14.89 -0.52 5.32
C GLN A 40 13.54 0.01 5.83
N LEU A 41 12.42 -0.44 5.24
CA LEU A 41 11.08 -0.05 5.68
C LEU A 41 10.85 -0.45 7.14
N ARG A 42 11.19 -1.69 7.51
CA ARG A 42 11.04 -2.18 8.88
C ARG A 42 11.83 -1.32 9.89
N LYS A 43 13.03 -0.85 9.51
CA LYS A 43 13.92 -0.11 10.40
C LYS A 43 13.61 1.40 10.48
N HIS A 44 13.20 2.01 9.38
CA HIS A 44 13.19 3.47 9.24
C HIS A 44 11.81 4.11 9.22
N ILE A 45 10.75 3.33 9.07
CA ILE A 45 9.38 3.84 9.15
C ILE A 45 9.01 4.06 10.61
N ALA A 46 8.38 5.21 10.89
CA ALA A 46 7.81 5.54 12.19
C ALA A 46 6.55 4.71 12.47
N TRP A 47 6.73 3.42 12.74
CA TRP A 47 5.66 2.48 13.04
C TRP A 47 4.95 2.84 14.35
N SER A 48 3.61 2.74 14.34
CA SER A 48 2.76 2.94 15.50
C SER A 48 1.68 1.87 15.56
N GLN A 49 1.17 1.57 16.77
CA GLN A 49 0.03 0.69 16.95
C GLN A 49 -1.11 1.52 17.54
N ASP A 50 -2.09 1.85 16.71
CA ASP A 50 -3.23 2.66 17.13
C ASP A 50 -4.31 1.82 17.84
N GLU A 51 -5.20 2.50 18.55
CA GLU A 51 -6.38 1.92 19.19
C GLU A 51 -7.64 2.29 18.40
N ILE A 52 -8.53 1.33 18.23
CA ILE A 52 -9.87 1.54 17.65
C ILE A 52 -10.94 1.11 18.66
N TYR A 53 -12.15 1.64 18.47
CA TYR A 53 -13.31 1.17 19.22
C TYR A 53 -14.06 0.11 18.42
N VAL A 54 -14.17 -1.09 18.99
CA VAL A 54 -14.98 -2.18 18.44
C VAL A 54 -15.97 -2.62 19.51
N ALA A 55 -17.27 -2.60 19.18
CA ALA A 55 -18.35 -2.96 20.09
C ALA A 55 -18.26 -2.25 21.47
N GLY A 56 -17.90 -0.96 21.48
CA GLY A 56 -17.79 -0.14 22.68
C GLY A 56 -16.53 -0.37 23.52
N ARG A 57 -15.59 -1.22 23.07
CA ARG A 57 -14.31 -1.47 23.75
C ARG A 57 -13.15 -0.92 22.92
N ARG A 58 -12.15 -0.36 23.59
CA ARG A 58 -10.86 -0.01 22.96
C ARG A 58 -10.07 -1.29 22.75
N VAL A 59 -9.65 -1.51 21.52
CA VAL A 59 -8.78 -2.63 21.12
C VAL A 59 -7.62 -2.08 20.33
N LEU A 60 -6.43 -2.61 20.57
CA LEU A 60 -5.28 -2.33 19.71
C LEU A 60 -5.55 -2.90 18.34
N ILE A 61 -5.23 -2.12 17.30
CA ILE A 61 -5.22 -2.63 15.95
C ILE A 61 -4.16 -3.75 15.87
N PRO A 62 -4.50 -4.94 15.33
CA PRO A 62 -3.57 -6.07 15.27
C PRO A 62 -2.62 -5.92 14.07
N ARG A 63 -1.85 -4.83 14.03
CA ARG A 63 -0.73 -4.55 13.10
C ARG A 63 -0.06 -3.25 13.51
N LEU A 64 1.15 -3.03 13.02
CA LEU A 64 1.76 -1.70 13.06
C LEU A 64 1.42 -0.95 11.77
N GLN A 65 1.20 0.36 11.88
CA GLN A 65 0.90 1.20 10.73
C GLN A 65 1.61 2.54 10.78
N ALA A 66 1.75 3.16 9.61
CA ALA A 66 2.22 4.53 9.46
C ALA A 66 1.63 5.17 8.21
N TRP A 67 1.24 6.43 8.31
CA TRP A 67 0.67 7.21 7.21
C TRP A 67 1.66 8.28 6.75
N TYR A 68 2.04 8.25 5.47
CA TYR A 68 2.92 9.24 4.85
C TYR A 68 2.23 9.83 3.63
N GLY A 69 2.47 11.11 3.33
CA GLY A 69 1.84 11.71 2.17
C GLY A 69 1.72 13.22 2.21
N ASP A 70 1.04 13.72 1.20
CA ASP A 70 0.67 15.12 1.05
C ASP A 70 -0.80 15.36 1.46
N ALA A 71 -1.57 14.28 1.66
CA ALA A 71 -2.98 14.31 2.03
C ALA A 71 -3.25 13.62 3.38
N ALA A 72 -4.13 14.22 4.17
CA ALA A 72 -4.68 13.60 5.37
C ALA A 72 -5.74 12.58 5.01
N TYR A 73 -5.84 11.54 5.83
CA TYR A 73 -6.80 10.46 5.66
C TYR A 73 -7.56 10.23 6.95
N ARG A 74 -8.85 9.91 6.82
CA ARG A 74 -9.72 9.68 7.96
C ARG A 74 -10.21 8.24 7.91
N TYR A 75 -9.81 7.46 8.90
CA TYR A 75 -10.16 6.05 9.02
C TYR A 75 -10.89 5.79 10.33
N SER A 76 -12.10 5.24 10.28
CA SER A 76 -12.88 4.83 11.47
C SER A 76 -12.97 5.93 12.57
N GLY A 77 -13.14 7.19 12.15
CA GLY A 77 -13.20 8.36 13.04
C GLY A 77 -11.84 8.91 13.51
N LEU A 78 -10.72 8.24 13.20
CA LEU A 78 -9.37 8.74 13.45
C LEU A 78 -8.91 9.60 12.28
N THR A 79 -8.45 10.81 12.55
CA THR A 79 -7.79 11.66 11.53
C THR A 79 -6.29 11.40 11.59
N MET A 80 -5.76 10.71 10.58
CA MET A 80 -4.34 10.42 10.44
C MET A 80 -3.66 11.61 9.75
N LYS A 81 -2.88 12.38 10.50
CA LYS A 81 -2.02 13.42 9.90
C LYS A 81 -0.82 12.76 9.23
N PRO A 82 -0.56 13.02 7.94
CA PRO A 82 0.55 12.38 7.24
C PRO A 82 1.89 12.86 7.75
N LEU A 83 2.79 11.91 7.89
CA LEU A 83 4.21 12.18 7.99
C LEU A 83 4.77 12.56 6.62
N ALA A 84 5.80 13.39 6.60
CA ALA A 84 6.44 13.82 5.38
C ALA A 84 7.16 12.66 4.68
N TRP A 85 7.03 12.58 3.35
CA TRP A 85 7.69 11.58 2.52
C TRP A 85 9.20 11.44 2.79
N THR A 86 9.63 10.24 3.20
CA THR A 86 11.06 9.89 3.32
C THR A 86 11.68 9.64 1.94
N PRO A 87 13.01 9.76 1.78
CA PRO A 87 13.68 9.44 0.51
C PRO A 87 13.39 8.01 0.02
N LEU A 88 13.34 7.04 0.94
CA LEU A 88 12.98 5.65 0.65
C LEU A 88 11.57 5.53 0.06
N LEU A 89 10.59 6.16 0.71
CA LEU A 89 9.21 6.10 0.24
C LEU A 89 9.03 6.83 -1.11
N ARG A 90 9.74 7.93 -1.35
CA ARG A 90 9.72 8.60 -2.66
C ARG A 90 10.26 7.69 -3.77
N ARG A 91 11.34 6.96 -3.51
CA ARG A 91 11.89 5.99 -4.48
C ARG A 91 10.87 4.90 -4.82
N ILE A 92 10.24 4.31 -3.81
CA ILE A 92 9.20 3.28 -4.01
C ILE A 92 8.03 3.87 -4.79
N LYS A 93 7.56 5.05 -4.38
CA LYS A 93 6.48 5.79 -5.06
C LYS A 93 6.80 6.02 -6.53
N GLN A 94 7.99 6.50 -6.88
CA GLN A 94 8.39 6.74 -8.27
C GLN A 94 8.32 5.46 -9.12
N SER A 95 8.74 4.31 -8.58
CA SER A 95 8.60 3.03 -9.27
C SER A 95 7.13 2.65 -9.48
N VAL A 96 6.29 2.83 -8.46
CA VAL A 96 4.85 2.51 -8.52
C VAL A 96 4.09 3.46 -9.46
N ASP A 97 4.44 4.75 -9.45
CA ASP A 97 3.92 5.75 -10.38
C ASP A 97 4.23 5.32 -11.83
N ALA A 98 5.45 4.86 -12.10
CA ALA A 98 5.86 4.35 -13.41
C ALA A 98 5.13 3.06 -13.83
N PHE A 99 4.90 2.12 -12.90
CA PHE A 99 4.17 0.88 -13.20
C PHE A 99 2.70 1.09 -13.55
N SER A 100 2.07 2.07 -12.89
CA SER A 100 0.63 2.33 -12.99
C SER A 100 0.28 3.46 -13.96
N ASN A 101 1.28 4.24 -14.40
CA ASN A 101 1.09 5.51 -15.09
C ASN A 101 0.14 6.48 -14.33
N CYS A 102 0.16 6.40 -13.01
CA CYS A 102 -0.63 7.22 -12.09
C CYS A 102 0.31 7.95 -11.13
N GLN A 103 -0.17 9.03 -10.50
CA GLN A 103 0.57 9.70 -9.43
C GLN A 103 -0.15 9.50 -8.11
N PHE A 104 0.51 8.83 -7.16
CA PHE A 104 -0.02 8.72 -5.80
C PHE A 104 0.35 9.95 -4.98
N ASN A 105 -0.42 10.26 -3.93
CA ASN A 105 -0.18 11.40 -3.04
C ASN A 105 -0.10 11.00 -1.56
N SER A 106 -0.41 9.75 -1.24
CA SER A 106 -0.29 9.20 0.11
C SER A 106 0.02 7.71 0.08
N VAL A 107 0.50 7.19 1.20
CA VAL A 107 0.73 5.76 1.42
C VAL A 107 0.39 5.40 2.87
N LEU A 108 -0.43 4.36 3.03
CA LEU A 108 -0.59 3.64 4.28
C LEU A 108 0.35 2.45 4.27
N LEU A 109 1.28 2.42 5.22
CA LEU A 109 2.11 1.25 5.46
C LEU A 109 1.48 0.40 6.54
N ASN A 110 1.39 -0.91 6.28
CA ASN A 110 0.96 -1.91 7.26
C ASN A 110 2.08 -2.94 7.44
N LEU A 111 2.51 -3.16 8.67
CA LEU A 111 3.46 -4.19 9.05
C LEU A 111 2.77 -5.23 9.92
N TYR A 112 2.60 -6.42 9.34
CA TYR A 112 2.12 -7.62 10.00
C TYR A 112 3.34 -8.35 10.59
N ARG A 113 3.44 -8.37 11.91
CA ARG A 113 4.62 -8.88 12.64
C ARG A 113 4.71 -10.40 12.56
N ASP A 114 3.57 -11.06 12.66
CA ASP A 114 3.39 -12.51 12.59
C ASP A 114 1.95 -12.85 12.16
N GLY A 115 1.60 -14.14 12.15
CA GLY A 115 0.27 -14.62 11.72
C GLY A 115 -0.90 -14.23 12.63
N ASN A 116 -0.66 -13.57 13.76
CA ASN A 116 -1.72 -13.04 14.63
C ASN A 116 -2.13 -11.60 14.25
N ASP A 117 -1.31 -10.89 13.48
CA ASP A 117 -1.67 -9.58 12.94
C ASP A 117 -2.64 -9.75 11.75
N SER A 118 -3.63 -8.87 11.64
CA SER A 118 -4.70 -9.00 10.65
C SER A 118 -5.35 -7.67 10.27
N MET A 119 -6.16 -7.74 9.22
CA MET A 119 -7.03 -6.68 8.75
C MET A 119 -8.42 -7.28 8.53
N GLY A 120 -9.44 -6.71 9.17
CA GLY A 120 -10.82 -7.12 8.94
C GLY A 120 -11.27 -6.81 7.51
N TRP A 121 -12.35 -7.47 7.07
CA TRP A 121 -13.00 -7.16 5.81
C TRP A 121 -13.40 -5.68 5.77
N HIS A 122 -12.96 -4.97 4.73
CA HIS A 122 -13.27 -3.58 4.47
C HIS A 122 -13.16 -3.29 2.98
N SER A 123 -13.64 -2.12 2.58
CA SER A 123 -13.38 -1.50 1.30
C SER A 123 -12.76 -0.13 1.57
N ASP A 124 -11.84 0.30 0.70
CA ASP A 124 -11.30 1.66 0.72
C ASP A 124 -12.29 2.56 -0.05
N ASP A 125 -13.40 2.93 0.59
CA ASP A 125 -14.51 3.71 0.02
C ASP A 125 -14.63 5.12 0.61
N GLU A 126 -13.54 5.62 1.19
CA GLU A 126 -13.51 6.95 1.80
C GLU A 126 -13.76 8.06 0.77
N PRO A 127 -14.66 9.03 1.05
CA PRO A 127 -14.96 10.13 0.14
C PRO A 127 -13.73 10.95 -0.28
N GLU A 128 -12.71 11.00 0.58
CA GLU A 128 -11.44 11.71 0.36
C GLU A 128 -10.63 11.10 -0.81
N LEU A 129 -10.87 9.84 -1.18
CA LEU A 129 -10.23 9.18 -2.32
C LEU A 129 -10.84 9.59 -3.67
N GLY A 130 -12.03 10.22 -3.66
CA GLY A 130 -12.73 10.66 -4.86
C GLY A 130 -13.44 9.52 -5.60
N CYS A 131 -13.90 9.81 -6.82
CA CYS A 131 -14.61 8.83 -7.66
C CYS A 131 -13.62 7.92 -8.38
N ASN A 132 -13.83 6.59 -8.29
CA ASN A 132 -13.01 5.56 -8.92
C ASN A 132 -11.50 5.72 -8.61
N PRO A 133 -11.10 5.66 -7.32
CA PRO A 133 -9.71 5.84 -6.94
C PRO A 133 -8.83 4.72 -7.49
N VAL A 134 -7.60 5.06 -7.84
CA VAL A 134 -6.57 4.08 -8.17
C VAL A 134 -5.78 3.76 -6.90
N ILE A 135 -5.77 2.48 -6.52
CA ILE A 135 -5.02 1.99 -5.36
C ILE A 135 -3.93 1.05 -5.86
N ALA A 136 -2.69 1.30 -5.44
CA ALA A 136 -1.57 0.40 -5.66
C ALA A 136 -1.18 -0.29 -4.35
N SER A 137 -1.26 -1.63 -4.36
CA SER A 137 -0.85 -2.46 -3.22
C SER A 137 0.48 -3.14 -3.52
N LEU A 138 1.46 -2.92 -2.65
CA LEU A 138 2.80 -3.48 -2.77
C LEU A 138 3.15 -4.27 -1.51
N ARG A 139 3.63 -5.50 -1.71
CA ARG A 139 4.02 -6.40 -0.61
C ARG A 139 5.52 -6.64 -0.64
N PHE A 140 6.13 -6.57 0.53
CA PHE A 140 7.49 -7.04 0.79
C PHE A 140 7.48 -7.98 2.01
N GLY A 141 8.40 -8.94 2.05
CA GLY A 141 8.51 -9.91 3.14
C GLY A 141 7.74 -11.22 2.88
N GLY A 142 7.57 -11.97 3.98
CA GLY A 142 7.01 -13.33 4.01
C GLY A 142 5.50 -13.39 4.14
#